data_AF-A0A8X6F897-F1
#
_entry.id   AF-A0A8X6F897-F1
#
_cell.length_a   1.000
_cell.length_b   1.000
_cell.length_c   1.000
_cell.angle_alpha   90.00
_cell.angle_beta   90.00
_cell.angle_gamma   90.00
#
_symmetry.space_group_name_H-M   'P 1'
#
loop_
_entity.id
_entity.type
_entity.pdbx_description
1 polymer ?
#
loop_
_entity_poly.entity_id
_entity_poly.type
_entity_poly.pdbx_seq_one_letter_code
_entity_poly.pdbx_strand_id
1 'polypeptide(L)'
;MEFRHAIYRLYDEEHISERKIAQMLGLSPSTVHYWITRRGESATTKSGRPRVSDAHTDENLYEASRKDPFLNAVDLQKEGTPACSVDTVRNRLKQKGLKCRTPARKPFLTQFHRQMRYVYAHSKLHWSVSEWHRVIFSDEKIFRSSSRGALRVYRPVQGSDRFDEQYLVHSSNPIYGRPRFTLCVWMAFGGKGKLRTLHRIERPTLNTDYYINHILSSIETELCEENEEKELIFMQDLSSVHTSRHTTLWLQEHNVNVMHDWPPKGPNISSGKCMG
;
A
#
# COMPACT_ATOMS: atom_id res chain seq x y z
N MET A 1 39.97 -7.63 22.49
CA MET A 1 40.53 -8.63 21.54
C MET A 1 42.06 -8.69 21.62
N GLU A 2 42.75 -7.62 22.00
CA GLU A 2 44.23 -7.58 22.08
C GLU A 2 44.84 -8.52 23.13
N PHE A 3 44.25 -8.62 24.32
CA PHE A 3 44.83 -9.42 25.41
C PHE A 3 44.93 -10.91 25.13
N ARG A 4 44.04 -11.50 24.33
CA ARG A 4 44.05 -12.95 24.01
C ARG A 4 45.32 -13.36 23.25
N HIS A 5 45.65 -12.64 22.17
CA HIS A 5 46.83 -12.91 21.36
C HIS A 5 48.10 -12.59 22.15
N ALA A 6 48.08 -11.53 22.96
CA ALA A 6 49.18 -11.19 23.85
C ALA A 6 49.42 -12.28 24.90
N ILE A 7 48.38 -12.81 25.56
CA ILE A 7 48.49 -13.92 26.52
C ILE A 7 49.11 -15.14 25.86
N TYR A 8 48.59 -15.54 24.69
CA TYR A 8 49.06 -16.75 24.01
C TYR A 8 50.53 -16.62 23.59
N ARG A 9 50.91 -15.51 22.95
CA ARG A 9 52.30 -15.23 22.58
C ARG A 9 53.26 -15.22 23.78
N LEU A 10 52.90 -14.53 24.86
CA LEU A 10 53.76 -14.45 26.06
C LEU A 10 53.96 -15.82 26.73
N TYR A 11 53.00 -16.72 26.59
CA TYR A 11 53.07 -18.06 27.15
C TYR A 11 53.79 -19.06 26.23
N ASP A 12 53.44 -19.09 24.95
CA ASP A 12 53.89 -20.09 23.97
C ASP A 12 55.26 -19.74 23.36
N GLU A 13 55.49 -18.46 23.04
CA GLU A 13 56.74 -17.99 22.40
C GLU A 13 57.76 -17.49 23.42
N GLU A 14 57.33 -16.78 24.46
CA GLU A 14 58.22 -16.17 25.46
C GLU A 14 58.36 -16.99 26.76
N HIS A 15 57.64 -18.12 26.88
CA HIS A 15 57.67 -19.05 28.02
C HIS A 15 57.51 -18.39 29.41
N ILE A 16 56.73 -17.31 29.47
CA ILE A 16 56.45 -16.58 30.71
C ILE A 16 55.38 -17.33 31.52
N SER A 17 55.58 -17.44 32.84
CA SER A 17 54.61 -18.11 33.71
C SER A 17 53.27 -17.36 33.77
N GLU A 18 52.16 -18.11 33.89
CA GLU A 18 50.81 -17.54 33.89
C GLU A 18 50.62 -16.42 34.94
N ARG A 19 51.22 -16.57 36.12
CA ARG A 19 51.16 -15.59 37.21
C ARG A 19 51.85 -14.28 36.82
N LYS A 20 52.95 -14.35 36.07
CA LYS A 20 53.69 -13.17 35.61
C LYS A 20 52.97 -12.50 34.44
N ILE A 21 52.39 -13.27 33.53
CA ILE A 21 51.50 -12.75 32.47
C ILE A 21 50.30 -12.01 33.09
N ALA A 22 49.68 -12.58 34.12
CA ALA A 22 48.56 -11.96 34.84
C ALA A 22 48.93 -10.60 35.43
N GLN A 23 50.12 -10.50 36.05
CA GLN A 23 50.64 -9.23 36.57
C GLN A 23 50.98 -8.23 35.47
N MET A 24 51.66 -8.67 34.39
CA MET A 24 52.08 -7.82 33.27
C MET A 24 50.89 -7.20 32.52
N LEU A 25 49.80 -7.96 32.37
CA LEU A 25 48.61 -7.52 31.63
C LEU A 25 47.49 -6.98 32.52
N GLY A 26 47.67 -6.98 33.85
CA GLY A 26 46.64 -6.56 34.81
C GLY A 26 45.37 -7.42 34.78
N LEU A 27 45.53 -8.73 34.51
CA LEU A 27 44.42 -9.69 34.38
C LEU A 27 44.40 -10.66 35.56
N SER A 28 43.25 -11.31 35.80
CA SER A 28 43.20 -12.39 36.79
C SER A 28 43.96 -13.62 36.28
N PRO A 29 44.67 -14.38 37.15
CA PRO A 29 45.30 -15.64 36.77
C PRO A 29 44.33 -16.62 36.10
N SER A 30 43.07 -16.67 36.55
CA SER A 30 42.03 -17.50 35.95
C SER A 30 41.68 -17.10 34.51
N THR A 31 41.73 -15.81 34.18
CA THR A 31 41.54 -15.32 32.81
C THR A 31 42.71 -15.71 31.91
N VAL A 32 43.95 -15.62 32.42
CA VAL A 32 45.16 -16.05 31.70
C VAL A 32 45.10 -17.55 31.42
N HIS A 33 44.85 -18.36 32.44
CA HIS A 33 44.68 -19.80 32.33
C HIS A 33 43.60 -20.17 31.31
N TYR A 34 42.41 -19.57 31.41
CA TYR A 34 41.29 -19.80 30.49
C TYR A 34 41.66 -19.61 29.02
N TRP A 35 42.43 -18.56 28.70
CA TRP A 35 42.85 -18.29 27.31
C TRP A 35 44.00 -19.16 26.84
N ILE A 36 44.92 -19.55 27.72
CA ILE A 36 45.98 -20.53 27.44
C ILE A 36 45.37 -21.89 27.12
N THR A 37 44.44 -22.38 27.95
CA THR A 37 43.76 -23.68 27.72
C THR A 37 43.02 -23.71 26.39
N ARG A 38 42.48 -22.56 25.96
CA ARG A 38 41.81 -22.41 24.66
C ARG A 38 42.76 -22.11 23.50
N ARG A 39 44.08 -22.14 23.69
CA ARG A 39 45.10 -21.81 22.68
C ARG A 39 44.87 -20.48 21.98
N GLY A 40 44.28 -19.52 22.70
CA GLY A 40 43.80 -18.30 22.09
C GLY A 40 42.92 -18.57 20.88
N GLU A 41 41.92 -19.47 20.96
CA GLU A 41 40.78 -19.58 20.05
C GLU A 41 39.67 -18.57 20.44
N SER A 42 38.72 -18.30 19.55
CA SER A 42 37.65 -17.34 19.83
C SER A 42 36.73 -17.82 20.94
N ALA A 43 36.27 -16.89 21.79
CA ALA A 43 35.19 -17.20 22.72
C ALA A 43 34.04 -17.83 21.94
N THR A 44 33.52 -18.95 22.44
CA THR A 44 32.29 -19.54 21.93
C THR A 44 31.21 -18.48 21.98
N THR A 45 30.54 -18.22 20.85
CA THR A 45 29.42 -17.27 20.80
C THR A 45 28.44 -17.67 21.90
N LYS A 46 28.08 -16.73 22.79
CA LYS A 46 27.07 -16.97 23.82
C LYS A 46 25.82 -17.48 23.11
N SER A 47 25.37 -18.69 23.45
CA SER A 47 24.10 -19.20 22.93
C SER A 47 22.99 -18.28 23.44
N GLY A 48 22.29 -17.64 22.51
CA GLY A 48 21.10 -16.86 22.85
C GLY A 48 19.99 -17.77 23.38
N ARG A 49 18.90 -17.16 23.84
CA ARG A 49 17.69 -17.90 24.21
C ARG A 49 17.25 -18.81 23.04
N PRO A 50 16.95 -20.10 23.29
CA PRO A 50 16.43 -21.00 22.27
C PRO A 50 15.19 -20.41 21.58
N ARG A 51 15.06 -20.68 20.28
CA ARG A 51 13.91 -20.22 19.49
C ARG A 51 12.67 -21.01 19.88
N VAL A 52 11.52 -20.34 19.91
CA VAL A 52 10.20 -20.99 20.08
C VAL A 52 9.76 -21.70 18.80
N SER A 53 10.16 -21.19 17.63
CA SER A 53 9.91 -21.82 16.33
C SER A 53 11.13 -22.61 15.85
N ASP A 54 10.88 -23.73 15.17
CA ASP A 54 11.90 -24.53 14.48
C ASP A 54 11.97 -24.19 12.98
N ALA A 55 12.92 -24.81 12.27
CA ALA A 55 13.15 -24.55 10.86
C ALA A 55 11.98 -24.99 9.96
N HIS A 56 11.33 -26.11 10.27
CA HIS A 56 10.20 -26.64 9.50
C HIS A 56 8.99 -25.71 9.59
N THR A 57 8.74 -25.25 10.80
CA THR A 57 7.73 -24.27 11.14
C THR A 57 7.95 -22.94 10.44
N ASP A 58 9.18 -22.42 10.48
CA ASP A 58 9.55 -21.17 9.79
C ASP A 58 9.37 -21.30 8.26
N GLU A 59 9.60 -22.49 7.70
CA GLU A 59 9.37 -22.78 6.27
C GLU A 59 7.87 -22.83 5.93
N ASN A 60 7.06 -23.51 6.74
CA ASN A 60 5.61 -23.58 6.54
C ASN A 60 4.97 -22.18 6.59
N LEU A 61 5.42 -21.30 7.50
CA LEU A 61 4.97 -19.91 7.57
C LEU A 61 5.33 -19.12 6.29
N TYR A 62 6.53 -19.36 5.77
CA TYR A 62 6.99 -18.71 4.55
C TYR A 62 6.18 -19.15 3.34
N GLU A 63 5.98 -20.46 3.16
CA GLU A 63 5.21 -21.02 2.05
C GLU A 63 3.72 -20.65 2.13
N ALA A 64 3.12 -20.65 3.32
CA ALA A 64 1.76 -20.15 3.51
C ALA A 64 1.62 -18.67 3.09
N SER A 65 2.58 -17.83 3.50
CA SER A 65 2.62 -16.42 3.10
C SER A 65 2.90 -16.21 1.61
N ARG A 66 3.55 -17.14 0.91
CA ARG A 66 3.74 -17.07 -0.54
C ARG A 66 2.50 -17.52 -1.30
N LYS A 67 1.83 -18.56 -0.80
CA LYS A 67 0.59 -19.09 -1.38
C LYS A 67 -0.56 -18.08 -1.30
N ASP A 68 -0.71 -17.41 -0.15
CA ASP A 68 -1.62 -16.28 0.01
C ASP A 68 -0.89 -15.09 0.68
N PRO A 69 -0.36 -14.17 -0.13
CA PRO A 69 0.33 -12.98 0.34
C PRO A 69 -0.51 -12.02 1.20
N PHE A 70 -1.84 -12.18 1.22
CA PHE A 70 -2.77 -11.33 1.96
C PHE A 70 -3.12 -11.86 3.34
N LEU A 71 -2.66 -13.07 3.69
CA LEU A 71 -2.77 -13.57 5.06
C LEU A 71 -2.03 -12.65 6.02
N ASN A 72 -2.74 -12.22 7.07
CA ASN A 72 -2.13 -11.41 8.11
C ASN A 72 -1.36 -12.32 9.09
N ALA A 73 -0.47 -11.73 9.88
CA ALA A 73 0.36 -12.49 10.82
C ALA A 73 -0.45 -13.19 11.92
N VAL A 74 -1.68 -12.75 12.22
CA VAL A 74 -2.55 -13.42 13.20
C VAL A 74 -3.11 -14.71 12.62
N ASP A 75 -3.53 -14.68 11.35
CA ASP A 75 -4.05 -15.86 10.66
C ASP A 75 -2.92 -16.88 10.45
N LEU A 76 -1.74 -16.44 10.00
CA LEU A 76 -0.54 -17.29 9.89
C LEU A 76 -0.10 -17.90 11.24
N GLN A 77 -0.22 -17.14 12.33
CA GLN A 77 0.08 -17.64 13.68
C GLN A 77 -0.89 -18.76 14.08
N LYS A 78 -2.19 -18.57 13.86
CA LYS A 78 -3.22 -19.56 14.21
C LYS A 78 -3.04 -20.87 13.43
N GLU A 79 -2.67 -20.78 12.15
CA GLU A 79 -2.56 -21.94 11.27
C GLU A 79 -1.21 -22.68 11.43
N GLY A 80 -0.11 -21.97 11.64
CA GLY A 80 1.23 -22.58 11.64
C GLY A 80 1.92 -22.67 12.99
N THR A 81 1.65 -21.75 13.92
CA THR A 81 2.45 -21.58 15.16
C THR A 81 1.69 -20.97 16.33
N PRO A 82 0.61 -21.60 16.82
CA PRO A 82 -0.23 -21.00 17.87
C PRO A 82 0.54 -20.73 19.17
N ALA A 83 1.62 -21.47 19.44
CA ALA A 83 2.46 -21.30 20.62
C ALA A 83 3.36 -20.04 20.57
N CYS A 84 3.54 -19.40 19.42
CA CYS A 84 4.40 -18.23 19.28
C CYS A 84 3.60 -16.92 19.21
N SER A 85 4.26 -15.81 19.57
CA SER A 85 3.64 -14.48 19.42
C SER A 85 3.51 -14.09 17.95
N VAL A 86 2.54 -13.23 17.64
CA VAL A 86 2.37 -12.67 16.27
C VAL A 86 3.63 -11.93 15.80
N ASP A 87 4.37 -11.31 16.72
CA ASP A 87 5.65 -10.65 16.40
C ASP A 87 6.74 -11.64 16.01
N THR A 88 6.72 -12.85 16.57
CA THR A 88 7.60 -13.94 16.13
C THR A 88 7.34 -14.24 14.65
N VAL A 89 6.09 -14.43 14.24
CA VAL A 89 5.72 -14.67 12.83
C VAL A 89 6.22 -13.53 11.93
N ARG A 90 5.99 -12.27 12.30
CA ARG A 90 6.49 -11.10 11.55
C ARG A 90 8.01 -11.12 11.38
N ASN A 91 8.73 -11.46 12.45
CA ASN A 91 10.18 -11.53 12.44
C ASN A 91 10.70 -12.68 11.56
N ARG A 92 10.00 -13.82 11.51
CA ARG A 92 10.36 -14.96 10.63
C ARG A 92 10.17 -14.62 9.17
N LEU A 93 9.02 -14.04 8.82
CA LEU A 93 8.77 -13.56 7.46
C LEU A 93 9.82 -12.53 7.04
N LYS A 94 10.19 -11.60 7.94
CA LYS A 94 11.25 -10.60 7.70
C LYS A 94 12.63 -11.24 7.49
N GLN A 95 12.99 -12.27 8.25
CA GLN A 95 14.26 -13.00 8.08
C GLN A 95 14.33 -13.71 6.71
N LYS A 96 13.18 -14.15 6.20
CA LYS A 96 13.01 -14.71 4.83
C LYS A 96 12.83 -13.63 3.74
N GLY A 97 13.01 -12.35 4.08
CA GLY A 97 12.96 -11.23 3.12
C GLY A 97 11.57 -10.66 2.84
N LEU A 98 10.50 -11.21 3.42
CA LEU A 98 9.14 -10.70 3.25
C LEU A 98 8.86 -9.54 4.21
N LYS A 99 8.29 -8.44 3.71
CA LYS A 99 7.84 -7.33 4.55
C LYS A 99 6.36 -7.05 4.32
N CYS A 100 5.69 -6.71 5.42
CA CYS A 100 4.32 -6.22 5.41
C CYS A 100 4.25 -4.83 4.76
N ARG A 101 3.48 -4.71 3.67
CA ARG A 101 3.30 -3.50 2.87
C ARG A 101 1.84 -3.25 2.55
N THR A 102 1.52 -2.04 2.12
CA THR A 102 0.24 -1.74 1.50
C THR A 102 0.27 -2.25 0.05
N PRO A 103 -0.70 -3.06 -0.38
CA PRO A 103 -0.77 -3.54 -1.75
C PRO A 103 -1.07 -2.39 -2.72
N ALA A 104 -0.54 -2.48 -3.95
CA ALA A 104 -0.96 -1.56 -5.00
C ALA A 104 -2.35 -1.98 -5.51
N ARG A 105 -3.23 -0.99 -5.71
CA ARG A 105 -4.55 -1.22 -6.29
C ARG A 105 -4.50 -0.92 -7.78
N LYS A 106 -4.88 -1.88 -8.62
CA LYS A 106 -4.97 -1.67 -10.07
C LYS A 106 -6.29 -2.21 -10.61
N PRO A 107 -7.04 -1.43 -11.40
CA PRO A 107 -8.19 -1.97 -12.11
C PRO A 107 -7.70 -3.00 -13.14
N PHE A 108 -8.45 -4.09 -13.32
CA PHE A 108 -8.21 -5.02 -14.41
C PHE A 108 -8.56 -4.36 -15.75
N LEU A 109 -7.57 -4.26 -16.65
CA LEU A 109 -7.69 -3.65 -17.97
C LEU A 109 -7.51 -4.70 -19.07
N THR A 110 -8.58 -4.93 -19.83
CA THR A 110 -8.55 -5.69 -21.08
C THR A 110 -7.76 -4.92 -22.14
N GLN A 111 -7.39 -5.57 -23.24
CA GLN A 111 -6.72 -4.91 -24.37
C GLN A 111 -7.54 -3.73 -24.91
N PHE A 112 -8.86 -3.88 -25.01
CA PHE A 112 -9.78 -2.81 -25.39
C PHE A 112 -9.68 -1.60 -24.46
N HIS A 113 -9.73 -1.79 -23.12
CA HIS A 113 -9.58 -0.68 -22.18
C HIS A 113 -8.23 0.02 -22.32
N ARG A 114 -7.15 -0.72 -22.56
CA ARG A 114 -5.81 -0.15 -22.77
C ARG A 114 -5.77 0.72 -24.02
N GLN A 115 -6.34 0.24 -25.13
CA GLN A 115 -6.39 0.97 -26.39
C GLN A 115 -7.19 2.27 -26.25
N MET A 116 -8.40 2.23 -25.69
CA MET A 116 -9.24 3.42 -25.52
C MET A 116 -8.57 4.46 -24.62
N ARG A 117 -7.90 4.01 -23.54
CA ARG A 117 -7.12 4.90 -22.67
C ARG A 117 -5.92 5.52 -23.38
N TYR A 118 -5.23 4.75 -24.22
CA TYR A 118 -4.12 5.27 -25.03
C TYR A 118 -4.60 6.35 -25.99
N VAL A 119 -5.68 6.09 -26.73
CA VAL A 119 -6.27 7.06 -27.68
C VAL A 119 -6.67 8.35 -26.96
N TYR A 120 -7.35 8.25 -25.81
CA TYR A 120 -7.69 9.43 -24.99
C TYR A 120 -6.46 10.19 -24.51
N ALA A 121 -5.48 9.49 -23.90
CA ALA A 121 -4.28 10.14 -23.40
C ALA A 121 -3.50 10.83 -24.53
N HIS A 122 -3.46 10.21 -25.71
CA HIS A 122 -2.84 10.77 -26.90
C HIS A 122 -3.59 11.99 -27.44
N SER A 123 -4.93 11.97 -27.45
CA SER A 123 -5.74 13.11 -27.91
C SER A 123 -5.59 14.34 -27.01
N LYS A 124 -5.31 14.13 -25.71
CA LYS A 124 -5.10 15.18 -24.72
C LYS A 124 -3.62 15.51 -24.45
N LEU A 125 -2.68 14.89 -25.16
CA LEU A 125 -1.23 15.03 -24.91
C LEU A 125 -0.74 16.47 -24.99
N HIS A 126 -1.32 17.25 -25.92
CA HIS A 126 -0.93 18.63 -26.19
C HIS A 126 -1.86 19.66 -25.52
N TRP A 127 -2.78 19.22 -24.66
CA TRP A 127 -3.63 20.14 -23.91
C TRP A 127 -2.80 21.01 -22.96
N SER A 128 -2.98 22.30 -23.10
CA SER A 128 -2.44 23.35 -22.22
C SER A 128 -3.08 23.30 -20.83
N VAL A 129 -2.41 23.90 -19.85
CA VAL A 129 -2.96 24.08 -18.50
C VAL A 129 -4.29 24.85 -18.54
N SER A 130 -4.42 25.84 -19.44
CA SER A 130 -5.67 26.58 -19.63
C SER A 130 -6.82 25.72 -20.12
N GLU A 131 -6.57 24.71 -20.95
CA GLU A 131 -7.59 23.75 -21.38
C GLU A 131 -8.00 22.85 -20.21
N TRP A 132 -7.04 22.34 -19.44
CA TRP A 132 -7.34 21.58 -18.22
C TRP A 132 -8.07 22.38 -17.16
N HIS A 133 -7.80 23.68 -17.05
CA HIS A 133 -8.52 24.58 -16.14
C HIS A 133 -10.00 24.71 -16.47
N ARG A 134 -10.43 24.37 -17.70
CA ARG A 134 -11.86 24.36 -18.07
C ARG A 134 -12.57 23.09 -17.62
N VAL A 135 -11.85 22.03 -17.28
CA VAL A 135 -12.45 20.74 -16.93
C VAL A 135 -12.90 20.74 -15.46
N ILE A 136 -14.13 20.28 -15.25
CA ILE A 136 -14.68 19.97 -13.93
C ILE A 136 -14.71 18.45 -13.81
N PHE A 137 -13.88 17.93 -12.92
CA PHE A 137 -13.83 16.51 -12.61
C PHE A 137 -14.86 16.18 -11.55
N SER A 138 -15.66 15.14 -11.79
CA SER A 138 -16.58 14.59 -10.79
C SER A 138 -16.38 13.08 -10.60
N ASP A 139 -16.65 12.59 -9.39
CA ASP A 139 -16.54 11.16 -9.03
C ASP A 139 -17.24 10.87 -7.70
N GLU A 140 -17.68 9.63 -7.51
CA GLU A 140 -18.14 9.12 -6.22
C GLU A 140 -16.98 8.52 -5.43
N LYS A 141 -16.92 8.86 -4.14
CA LYS A 141 -16.01 8.25 -3.18
C LYS A 141 -16.78 7.55 -2.07
N ILE A 142 -16.44 6.28 -1.86
CA ILE A 142 -16.93 5.50 -0.73
C ILE A 142 -15.82 5.38 0.31
N PHE A 143 -16.04 5.99 1.48
CA PHE A 143 -15.25 5.79 2.69
C PHE A 143 -15.84 4.64 3.51
N ARG A 144 -15.01 3.66 3.86
CA ARG A 144 -15.43 2.51 4.68
C ARG A 144 -14.48 2.35 5.85
N SER A 145 -15.00 2.13 7.05
CA SER A 145 -14.17 1.67 8.17
C SER A 145 -14.02 0.16 8.13
N SER A 146 -12.80 -0.33 8.36
CA SER A 146 -12.48 -1.77 8.48
C SER A 146 -12.22 -2.12 9.95
N SER A 147 -12.75 -3.24 10.41
CA SER A 147 -12.39 -3.81 11.73
C SER A 147 -10.96 -4.36 11.76
N ARG A 148 -10.40 -4.71 10.60
CA ARG A 148 -9.05 -5.29 10.44
C ARG A 148 -7.98 -4.26 10.04
N GLY A 149 -8.31 -2.97 10.03
CA GLY A 149 -7.42 -1.91 9.56
C GLY A 149 -7.20 -1.94 8.05
N ALA A 150 -6.14 -1.27 7.58
CA ALA A 150 -5.76 -1.25 6.17
C ALA A 150 -5.31 -2.64 5.71
N LEU A 151 -5.77 -3.07 4.52
CA LEU A 151 -5.32 -4.31 3.89
C LEU A 151 -3.79 -4.28 3.71
N ARG A 152 -3.14 -5.39 4.07
CA ARG A 152 -1.69 -5.56 3.98
C ARG A 152 -1.36 -6.76 3.11
N VAL A 153 -0.16 -6.75 2.55
CA VAL A 153 0.41 -7.84 1.79
C VAL A 153 1.84 -8.09 2.27
N TYR A 154 2.22 -9.35 2.45
CA TYR A 154 3.62 -9.73 2.66
C TYR A 154 4.25 -9.99 1.29
N ARG A 155 5.26 -9.20 0.95
CA ARG A 155 6.01 -9.35 -0.30
C ARG A 155 7.50 -9.09 -0.10
N PRO A 156 8.38 -9.60 -0.97
CA PRO A 156 9.77 -9.19 -0.99
C PRO A 156 9.90 -7.70 -1.31
N VAL A 157 11.04 -7.11 -0.95
CA VAL A 157 11.28 -5.65 -1.06
C VAL A 157 12.42 -5.34 -2.03
N GLN A 158 12.89 -6.33 -2.77
CA GLN A 158 13.90 -6.14 -3.81
C GLN A 158 13.18 -6.02 -5.17
N GLY A 159 13.57 -5.05 -6.01
CA GLY A 159 13.07 -4.96 -7.39
C GLY A 159 11.62 -4.45 -7.57
N SER A 160 10.97 -4.91 -8.64
CA SER A 160 9.66 -4.45 -9.15
C SER A 160 8.44 -5.16 -8.56
N ASP A 161 8.64 -6.01 -7.53
CA ASP A 161 7.63 -6.88 -6.91
C ASP A 161 6.39 -6.13 -6.38
N ARG A 162 6.42 -4.80 -6.27
CA ARG A 162 5.22 -4.03 -5.90
C ARG A 162 4.06 -4.25 -6.89
N PHE A 163 4.37 -4.50 -8.16
CA PHE A 163 3.38 -4.52 -9.23
C PHE A 163 3.11 -5.91 -9.80
N ASP A 164 3.70 -6.96 -9.25
CA ASP A 164 3.37 -8.33 -9.63
C ASP A 164 1.93 -8.66 -9.27
N GLU A 165 1.26 -9.38 -10.16
CA GLU A 165 -0.18 -9.67 -10.06
C GLU A 165 -0.57 -10.33 -8.73
N GLN A 166 0.27 -11.22 -8.19
CA GLN A 166 0.07 -11.88 -6.89
C GLN A 166 0.02 -10.92 -5.69
N TYR A 167 0.60 -9.71 -5.80
CA TYR A 167 0.62 -8.71 -4.72
C TYR A 167 -0.32 -7.52 -4.99
N LEU A 168 -1.03 -7.54 -6.11
CA LEU A 168 -2.00 -6.52 -6.49
C LEU A 168 -3.36 -6.80 -5.87
N VAL A 169 -4.06 -5.72 -5.56
CA VAL A 169 -5.49 -5.78 -5.27
C VAL A 169 -6.23 -5.26 -6.48
N HIS A 170 -7.01 -6.11 -7.11
CA HIS A 170 -7.97 -5.65 -8.10
C HIS A 170 -9.06 -4.84 -7.40
N SER A 171 -9.44 -3.69 -7.98
CA SER A 171 -10.38 -2.74 -7.35
C SER A 171 -11.75 -3.35 -7.03
N SER A 172 -12.04 -4.55 -7.54
CA SER A 172 -13.23 -5.35 -7.29
C SER A 172 -13.16 -6.22 -6.03
N ASN A 173 -12.00 -6.43 -5.42
CA ASN A 173 -11.91 -7.34 -4.26
C ASN A 173 -12.43 -6.65 -2.99
N PRO A 174 -13.40 -7.27 -2.28
CA PRO A 174 -13.94 -6.71 -1.06
C PRO A 174 -12.85 -6.62 -0.01
N ILE A 175 -12.79 -5.47 0.66
CA ILE A 175 -11.99 -5.28 1.87
C ILE A 175 -12.47 -6.34 2.88
N TYR A 176 -11.56 -7.20 3.34
CA TYR A 176 -11.87 -8.28 4.27
C TYR A 176 -12.51 -7.75 5.55
N GLY A 177 -13.79 -8.10 5.77
CA GLY A 177 -14.56 -7.77 6.97
C GLY A 177 -15.80 -6.92 6.70
N ARG A 178 -16.83 -7.06 7.55
CA ARG A 178 -18.01 -6.18 7.51
C ARG A 178 -17.59 -4.76 7.94
N PRO A 179 -17.83 -3.72 7.13
CA PRO A 179 -17.49 -2.37 7.51
C PRO A 179 -18.35 -1.92 8.69
N ARG A 180 -17.77 -1.19 9.66
CA ARG A 180 -18.54 -0.65 10.80
C ARG A 180 -19.40 0.55 10.40
N PHE A 181 -18.94 1.33 9.43
CA PHE A 181 -19.71 2.36 8.76
C PHE A 181 -19.23 2.53 7.31
N THR A 182 -20.14 3.00 6.46
CA THR A 182 -19.87 3.40 5.08
C THR A 182 -20.40 4.82 4.86
N LEU A 183 -19.58 5.71 4.31
CA LEU A 183 -19.95 7.05 3.90
C LEU A 183 -19.70 7.18 2.39
N CYS A 184 -20.76 7.44 1.64
CA CYS A 184 -20.68 7.70 0.21
C CYS A 184 -20.80 9.21 -0.02
N VAL A 185 -19.85 9.78 -0.74
CA VAL A 185 -19.88 11.18 -1.16
C VAL A 185 -19.73 11.25 -2.67
N TRP A 186 -20.39 12.21 -3.27
CA TRP A 186 -20.13 12.68 -4.63
C TRP A 186 -19.43 14.03 -4.52
N MET A 187 -18.43 14.27 -5.38
CA MET A 187 -17.75 15.56 -5.39
C MET A 187 -17.44 16.00 -6.81
N ALA A 188 -17.45 17.31 -7.01
CA ALA A 188 -16.95 17.96 -8.22
C ALA A 188 -15.91 19.02 -7.88
N PHE A 189 -14.83 19.07 -8.65
CA PHE A 189 -13.79 20.09 -8.52
C PHE A 189 -13.14 20.36 -9.88
N GLY A 190 -12.60 21.56 -10.05
CA GLY A 190 -12.06 22.01 -11.33
C GLY A 190 -12.43 23.46 -11.60
N GLY A 191 -12.22 23.94 -12.82
CA GLY A 191 -12.39 25.37 -13.07
C GLY A 191 -11.33 26.19 -12.33
N LYS A 192 -10.04 25.94 -12.61
CA LYS A 192 -8.87 26.48 -11.87
C LYS A 192 -8.67 25.91 -10.44
N GLY A 193 -9.01 24.64 -10.24
CA GLY A 193 -8.75 23.92 -8.98
C GLY A 193 -9.71 24.20 -7.84
N LYS A 194 -10.85 24.86 -8.11
CA LYS A 194 -11.89 25.12 -7.09
C LYS A 194 -12.63 23.83 -6.75
N LEU A 195 -12.94 23.63 -5.47
CA LEU A 195 -14.00 22.71 -5.07
C LEU A 195 -15.33 23.35 -5.51
N ARG A 196 -16.10 22.63 -6.31
CA ARG A 196 -17.42 23.08 -6.76
C ARG A 196 -18.44 22.59 -5.74
N THR A 197 -18.67 21.29 -5.75
CA THR A 197 -19.70 20.66 -4.91
C THR A 197 -19.11 19.52 -4.10
N LEU A 198 -19.63 19.34 -2.88
CA LEU A 198 -19.45 18.12 -2.09
C LEU A 198 -20.82 17.66 -1.57
N HIS A 199 -21.34 16.59 -2.15
CA HIS A 199 -22.67 16.05 -1.83
C HIS A 199 -22.56 14.73 -1.08
N ARG A 200 -23.17 14.63 0.11
CA ARG A 200 -23.28 13.36 0.82
C ARG A 200 -24.41 12.54 0.21
N ILE A 201 -24.10 11.34 -0.27
CA ILE A 201 -25.12 10.40 -0.76
C ILE A 201 -25.75 9.71 0.45
N GLU A 202 -27.03 10.01 0.70
CA GLU A 202 -27.78 9.52 1.86
C GLU A 202 -28.41 8.13 1.64
N ARG A 203 -27.97 7.43 0.59
CA ARG A 203 -28.52 6.14 0.18
C ARG A 203 -27.44 5.08 0.00
N PRO A 204 -27.79 3.79 0.13
CA PRO A 204 -26.84 2.69 -0.08
C PRO A 204 -26.32 2.60 -1.52
N THR A 205 -27.14 2.98 -2.51
CA THR A 205 -26.82 2.91 -3.94
C THR A 205 -27.22 4.21 -4.63
N LEU A 206 -26.43 4.62 -5.62
CA LEU A 206 -26.79 5.73 -6.50
C LEU A 206 -27.68 5.20 -7.64
N ASN A 207 -28.78 5.90 -7.92
CA ASN A 207 -29.63 5.64 -9.08
C ASN A 207 -29.81 6.94 -9.87
N THR A 208 -30.29 6.81 -11.11
CA THR A 208 -30.50 7.93 -12.05
C THR A 208 -31.34 9.05 -11.47
N ASP A 209 -32.48 8.72 -10.86
CA ASP A 209 -33.39 9.72 -10.29
C ASP A 209 -32.72 10.57 -9.21
N TYR A 210 -32.03 9.93 -8.26
CA TYR A 210 -31.32 10.66 -7.22
C TYR A 210 -30.14 11.46 -7.76
N TYR A 211 -29.43 10.91 -8.75
CA TYR A 211 -28.33 11.61 -9.40
C TYR A 211 -28.82 12.91 -10.05
N ILE A 212 -29.93 12.87 -10.78
CA ILE A 212 -30.52 14.05 -11.41
C ILE A 212 -31.03 15.04 -10.35
N ASN A 213 -31.92 14.59 -9.47
CA ASN A 213 -32.69 15.47 -8.60
C ASN A 213 -31.90 16.06 -7.43
N HIS A 214 -30.82 15.41 -6.99
CA HIS A 214 -30.05 15.84 -5.81
C HIS A 214 -28.59 16.17 -6.09
N ILE A 215 -27.99 15.61 -7.15
CA ILE A 215 -26.59 15.86 -7.49
C ILE A 215 -26.52 16.85 -8.66
N LEU A 216 -27.05 16.53 -9.82
CA LEU A 216 -26.94 17.40 -11.00
C LEU A 216 -27.65 18.74 -10.83
N SER A 217 -28.82 18.75 -10.20
CA SER A 217 -29.53 19.99 -9.84
C SER A 217 -28.69 20.94 -8.97
N SER A 218 -27.85 20.41 -8.07
CA SER A 218 -26.97 21.22 -7.23
C SER A 218 -25.82 21.85 -8.03
N ILE A 219 -25.37 21.16 -9.08
CA ILE A 219 -24.31 21.63 -9.99
C ILE A 219 -24.81 22.77 -10.87
N GLU A 220 -26.06 22.70 -11.35
CA GLU A 220 -26.63 23.72 -12.25
C GLU A 220 -26.52 25.13 -11.66
N THR A 221 -26.82 25.27 -10.36
CA THR A 221 -26.70 26.54 -9.66
C THR A 221 -25.24 27.02 -9.59
N GLU A 222 -24.31 26.12 -9.28
CA GLU A 222 -22.88 26.43 -9.13
C GLU A 222 -22.14 26.67 -10.45
N LEU A 223 -22.62 26.12 -11.58
CA LEU A 223 -22.04 26.34 -12.90
C LEU A 223 -22.53 27.65 -13.54
N CYS A 224 -23.75 28.07 -13.23
CA CYS A 224 -24.37 29.28 -13.80
C CYS A 224 -23.97 30.58 -13.09
N GLU A 225 -23.49 30.52 -11.84
CA GLU A 225 -23.14 31.71 -11.05
C GLU A 225 -21.84 32.43 -11.48
N GLU A 226 -20.98 31.79 -12.29
CA GLU A 226 -19.73 32.41 -12.73
C GLU A 226 -19.87 33.01 -14.14
N ASN A 227 -19.84 34.35 -14.23
CA ASN A 227 -19.59 35.15 -15.45
C ASN A 227 -18.21 34.86 -16.11
N GLU A 228 -17.58 33.73 -15.81
CA GLU A 228 -16.42 33.21 -16.51
C GLU A 228 -16.89 32.26 -17.62
N GLU A 229 -17.44 32.84 -18.70
CA GLU A 229 -17.75 32.18 -19.97
C GLU A 229 -16.49 31.66 -20.69
N LYS A 230 -15.79 30.73 -20.05
CA LYS A 230 -14.92 29.78 -20.74
C LYS A 230 -15.53 28.41 -20.57
N GLU A 231 -16.61 28.19 -21.32
CA GLU A 231 -17.23 26.89 -21.67
C GLU A 231 -16.58 25.73 -20.89
N LEU A 232 -17.00 25.60 -19.62
CA LEU A 232 -16.49 24.60 -18.69
C LEU A 232 -16.92 23.23 -19.19
N ILE A 233 -16.04 22.25 -19.09
CA ILE A 233 -16.27 20.89 -19.59
C ILE A 233 -16.51 20.00 -18.37
N PHE A 234 -17.72 19.49 -18.24
CA PHE A 234 -18.11 18.56 -17.19
C PHE A 234 -17.64 17.14 -17.50
N MET A 235 -16.79 16.58 -16.65
CA MET A 235 -16.31 15.20 -16.75
C MET A 235 -17.02 14.35 -15.70
N GLN A 236 -17.64 13.27 -16.17
CA GLN A 236 -18.20 12.18 -15.36
C GLN A 236 -17.76 10.84 -15.95
N ASP A 237 -17.72 9.79 -15.13
CA ASP A 237 -17.37 8.46 -15.61
C ASP A 237 -18.50 7.80 -16.41
N LEU A 238 -18.21 6.65 -17.03
CA LEU A 238 -19.17 5.91 -17.86
C LEU A 238 -20.05 4.93 -17.05
N SER A 239 -20.42 5.28 -15.82
CA SER A 239 -21.35 4.46 -15.03
C SER A 239 -22.73 4.39 -15.69
N SER A 240 -23.48 3.32 -15.44
CA SER A 240 -24.84 3.17 -15.99
C SER A 240 -25.80 4.25 -15.53
N VAL A 241 -25.55 4.90 -14.39
CA VAL A 241 -26.30 6.05 -13.91
C VAL A 241 -26.01 7.27 -14.80
N HIS A 242 -24.73 7.57 -15.00
CA HIS A 242 -24.25 8.75 -15.74
C HIS A 242 -24.59 8.69 -17.24
N THR A 243 -24.56 7.49 -17.82
CA THR A 243 -24.90 7.26 -19.24
C THR A 243 -26.36 6.87 -19.44
N SER A 244 -27.20 6.94 -18.41
CA SER A 244 -28.63 6.61 -18.54
C SER A 244 -29.34 7.63 -19.43
N ARG A 245 -30.38 7.19 -20.15
CA ARG A 245 -31.15 8.05 -21.05
C ARG A 245 -31.67 9.32 -20.35
N HIS A 246 -32.17 9.19 -19.13
CA HIS A 246 -32.68 10.34 -18.38
C HIS A 246 -31.56 11.29 -17.97
N THR A 247 -30.39 10.78 -17.58
CA THR A 247 -29.25 11.63 -17.23
C THR A 247 -28.71 12.38 -18.45
N THR A 248 -28.57 11.72 -19.60
CA THR A 248 -28.11 12.37 -20.82
C THR A 248 -29.10 13.42 -21.32
N LEU A 249 -30.41 13.14 -21.24
CA LEU A 249 -31.45 14.11 -21.60
C LEU A 249 -31.40 15.33 -20.68
N TRP A 250 -31.29 15.12 -19.37
CA TRP A 250 -31.18 16.22 -18.42
C TRP A 250 -29.96 17.10 -18.74
N LEU A 251 -28.77 16.50 -18.96
CA LEU A 251 -27.56 17.25 -19.29
C LEU A 251 -27.70 18.07 -20.59
N GLN A 252 -28.43 17.53 -21.58
CA GLN A 252 -28.72 18.23 -22.83
C GLN A 252 -29.70 19.40 -22.63
N GLU A 253 -30.80 19.17 -21.91
CA GLU A 253 -31.82 20.19 -21.62
C GLU A 253 -31.25 21.37 -20.83
N HIS A 254 -30.25 21.11 -19.98
CA HIS A 254 -29.58 22.11 -19.16
C HIS A 254 -28.29 22.65 -19.81
N ASN A 255 -28.04 22.35 -21.09
CA ASN A 255 -26.89 22.82 -21.88
C ASN A 255 -25.52 22.57 -21.22
N VAL A 256 -25.37 21.46 -20.49
CA VAL A 256 -24.10 21.10 -19.85
C VAL A 256 -23.14 20.54 -20.89
N ASN A 257 -21.98 21.18 -21.06
CA ASN A 257 -20.94 20.69 -21.96
C ASN A 257 -20.20 19.49 -21.32
N VAL A 258 -20.48 18.28 -21.79
CA VAL A 258 -19.93 17.04 -21.22
C VAL A 258 -18.68 16.57 -21.97
N MET A 259 -17.68 16.05 -21.25
CA MET A 259 -16.52 15.38 -21.84
C MET A 259 -16.91 14.02 -22.43
N HIS A 260 -17.27 13.98 -23.71
CA HIS A 260 -17.75 12.77 -24.39
C HIS A 260 -16.67 11.72 -24.69
N ASP A 261 -15.38 12.11 -24.73
CA ASP A 261 -14.28 11.20 -25.09
C ASP A 261 -13.65 10.47 -23.90
N TRP A 262 -14.24 10.55 -22.71
CA TRP A 262 -13.71 9.91 -21.50
C TRP A 262 -13.59 8.38 -21.66
N PRO A 263 -12.43 7.77 -21.36
CA PRO A 263 -12.21 6.36 -21.64
C PRO A 263 -12.82 5.45 -20.55
N PRO A 264 -13.32 4.25 -20.91
CA PRO A 264 -13.81 3.28 -19.94
C PRO A 264 -12.70 2.82 -18.99
N LYS A 265 -13.07 2.57 -17.73
CA LYS A 265 -12.11 2.27 -16.64
C LYS A 265 -10.94 3.29 -16.61
N GLY A 266 -11.28 4.57 -16.70
CA GLY A 266 -10.42 5.72 -16.46
C GLY A 266 -10.16 6.16 -14.99
N PRO A 267 -10.45 5.42 -13.89
CA PRO A 267 -10.25 5.97 -12.55
C PRO A 267 -8.81 6.38 -12.19
N ASN A 268 -7.81 5.94 -12.95
CA ASN A 268 -6.41 6.37 -12.76
C ASN A 268 -6.04 7.61 -13.61
N ILE A 269 -6.99 8.11 -14.41
CA ILE A 269 -6.88 9.28 -15.28
C ILE A 269 -7.73 10.43 -14.69
N SER A 270 -8.73 10.13 -13.83
CA SER A 270 -9.42 11.14 -13.04
C SER A 270 -8.55 11.58 -11.85
N SER A 271 -8.36 12.90 -11.73
CA SER A 271 -7.60 13.55 -10.65
C SER A 271 -8.14 13.23 -9.25
N GLY A 272 -9.42 12.84 -9.12
CA GLY A 272 -10.07 12.51 -7.85
C GLY A 272 -9.57 11.25 -7.13
N LYS A 273 -8.90 10.32 -7.84
CA LYS A 273 -8.32 9.10 -7.21
C LYS A 273 -6.80 9.15 -7.05
N CYS A 274 -6.14 10.20 -7.55
CA CYS A 274 -4.71 10.43 -7.38
C CYS A 274 -4.34 11.09 -6.03
N MET A 275 -5.32 11.60 -5.26
CA MET A 275 -5.11 12.24 -3.96
C MET A 275 -5.29 11.30 -2.75
N GLY A 276 -4.78 10.06 -2.83
CA GLY A 276 -4.88 9.09 -1.71
C GLY A 276 -3.65 8.22 -1.54
#